data_AF-A0A1G7L2M2-F1
#
_entry.id   AF-A0A1G7L2M2-F1
#
_cell.length_a   1.000
_cell.length_b   1.000
_cell.length_c   1.000
_cell.angle_alpha   90.00
_cell.angle_beta   90.00
_cell.angle_gamma   90.00
#
_symmetry.space_group_name_H-M   'P 1'
#
loop_
_entity.id
_entity.type
_entity.pdbx_description
1 polymer ?
#
loop_
_entity_poly.entity_id
_entity_poly.type
_entity_poly.pdbx_seq_one_letter_code
_entity_poly.pdbx_strand_id
1 'polypeptide(L)'
;MTGCACSVLSGRQIRVAPRDSREERRAEAMADAAMTGRPVTHGAGGRVDTVYRACAACAAGGKPCADCEEEALHLSRDGTGRDGSAADGAAAAIAGGGSPLSGPLRQYFEPRFGADLGTVRVHRDAAAGAAAQSIGARAYAHGTHIGFAPGAWAPETQDGRHLIAHELAHTLGADGQLHRAPATDEETAPRPPRDMVRPVPNVHSESFEDDAGGGGTSFEEILETEPIRAGHHVQGKVRRREIAPRTATEDREVIADHKALVDFNTDTCEVRLPFRFGFRRSAGDPNNHNCQGDPMSGRPDIDAIAARYIAAVNSSLNDQFKVRLTGCENDCAGRDIPIRVSVSRDDTDADKTIEVVPRSGRGSARYLCAGNFEEGFAAHEAGHQVLGRGDEYPETDPKSLEAHRNRRRTERVRRDNNRMGERRRWGRFGMFHERDFRHVTVFLNHIFPGCTAELVPIRPVIPEFRPFLRAGLGSLDGALSGQLGGGLDVGLPVTRDRRWLALVGAEASYLASLDLDKRRLVLAGMRLGFERQVHTAGPTLRLSGIGQFGVSHEFARSESAGFGADIDHPDRTSAYAGGELGFGIQPGAGLSVDLRLGAGGELGNDPRAAHWINIGLALGGRF
;
A
#
# COMPACT_ATOMS: atom_id res chain seq x y z
N MET A 1 -61.66 -33.33 37.29
CA MET A 1 -60.31 -32.72 37.30
C MET A 1 -59.83 -32.67 35.86
N THR A 2 -59.76 -31.47 35.29
CA THR A 2 -59.33 -31.22 33.91
C THR A 2 -57.82 -30.99 33.88
N GLY A 3 -57.06 -31.88 33.25
CA GLY A 3 -55.63 -31.73 33.01
C GLY A 3 -55.38 -31.37 31.55
N CYS A 4 -54.84 -30.17 31.28
CA CYS A 4 -54.54 -29.71 29.93
C CYS A 4 -53.47 -30.56 29.24
N ALA A 5 -53.73 -30.98 28.00
CA ALA A 5 -52.68 -31.42 27.11
C ALA A 5 -51.84 -30.21 26.67
N CYS A 6 -50.53 -30.25 26.90
CA CYS A 6 -49.61 -29.22 26.43
C CYS A 6 -49.13 -29.58 25.01
N SER A 7 -49.82 -29.08 24.00
CA SER A 7 -49.40 -29.24 22.60
C SER A 7 -48.19 -28.35 22.32
N VAL A 8 -47.01 -28.95 22.16
CA VAL A 8 -45.80 -28.24 21.73
C VAL A 8 -45.93 -27.88 20.25
N LEU A 9 -46.45 -26.69 19.97
CA LEU A 9 -46.29 -26.06 18.66
C LEU A 9 -44.83 -25.67 18.48
N SER A 10 -44.08 -26.51 17.75
CA SER A 10 -42.73 -26.18 17.26
C SER A 10 -42.82 -25.12 16.15
N GLY A 11 -43.22 -23.91 16.53
CA GLY A 11 -43.21 -22.73 15.67
C GLY A 11 -41.77 -22.24 15.50
N ARG A 12 -41.25 -22.35 14.28
CA ARG A 12 -39.94 -21.83 13.91
C ARG A 12 -40.05 -20.31 13.84
N GLN A 13 -39.45 -19.60 14.80
CA GLN A 13 -39.56 -18.13 14.91
C GLN A 13 -39.06 -17.45 13.64
N ILE A 14 -39.91 -16.62 13.03
CA ILE A 14 -39.55 -15.83 11.86
C ILE A 14 -38.68 -14.66 12.34
N ARG A 15 -37.64 -14.32 11.56
CA ARG A 15 -36.69 -13.25 11.90
C ARG A 15 -36.63 -12.21 10.80
N VAL A 16 -36.30 -10.97 11.15
CA VAL A 16 -36.01 -9.91 10.18
C VAL A 16 -34.51 -9.87 9.90
N ALA A 17 -34.11 -9.83 8.63
CA ALA A 17 -32.69 -9.76 8.26
C ALA A 17 -32.05 -8.41 8.66
N PRO A 18 -30.79 -8.41 9.16
CA PRO A 18 -30.01 -7.17 9.27
C PRO A 18 -29.71 -6.57 7.89
N ARG A 19 -29.79 -5.24 7.79
CA ARG A 19 -29.59 -4.46 6.55
C ARG A 19 -28.26 -4.77 5.84
N ASP A 20 -27.20 -5.03 6.62
CA ASP A 20 -25.86 -5.34 6.10
C ASP A 20 -25.55 -6.85 6.12
N SER A 21 -26.59 -7.69 6.04
CA SER A 21 -26.42 -9.13 5.85
C SER A 21 -25.85 -9.46 4.46
N ARG A 22 -25.40 -10.71 4.27
CA ARG A 22 -24.88 -11.18 2.98
C ARG A 22 -26.02 -11.31 1.96
N GLU A 23 -27.20 -11.59 2.45
CA GLU A 23 -28.45 -11.79 1.74
C GLU A 23 -28.95 -10.46 1.17
N GLU A 24 -29.03 -9.41 1.98
CA GLU A 24 -29.38 -8.05 1.55
C GLU A 24 -28.36 -7.48 0.54
N ARG A 25 -27.04 -7.67 0.76
CA ARG A 25 -26.02 -7.29 -0.25
C ARG A 25 -26.15 -8.07 -1.57
N ARG A 26 -26.57 -9.34 -1.51
CA ARG A 26 -26.78 -10.17 -2.70
C ARG A 26 -28.03 -9.72 -3.44
N ALA A 27 -29.12 -9.40 -2.74
CA ALA A 27 -30.33 -8.85 -3.32
C ALA A 27 -30.07 -7.51 -4.02
N GLU A 28 -29.29 -6.62 -3.40
CA GLU A 28 -28.88 -5.35 -4.01
C GLU A 28 -28.05 -5.57 -5.29
N ALA A 29 -27.07 -6.47 -5.27
CA ALA A 29 -26.27 -6.79 -6.46
C ALA A 29 -27.10 -7.40 -7.59
N MET A 30 -28.12 -8.21 -7.26
CA MET A 30 -29.08 -8.78 -8.22
C MET A 30 -30.04 -7.71 -8.76
N ALA A 31 -30.47 -6.76 -7.93
CA ALA A 31 -31.28 -5.60 -8.33
C ALA A 31 -30.52 -4.70 -9.31
N ASP A 32 -29.29 -4.32 -8.97
CA ASP A 32 -28.41 -3.51 -9.82
C ASP A 32 -28.13 -4.21 -11.15
N ALA A 33 -27.84 -5.51 -11.15
CA ALA A 33 -27.64 -6.28 -12.37
C ALA A 33 -28.90 -6.28 -13.26
N ALA A 34 -30.08 -6.55 -12.68
CA ALA A 34 -31.34 -6.52 -13.42
C ALA A 34 -31.64 -5.12 -13.99
N MET A 35 -31.51 -4.07 -13.18
CA MET A 35 -31.77 -2.68 -13.58
C MET A 35 -30.78 -2.18 -14.64
N THR A 36 -29.54 -2.68 -14.65
CA THR A 36 -28.52 -2.34 -15.66
C THR A 36 -28.52 -3.28 -16.88
N GLY A 37 -29.39 -4.29 -16.93
CA GLY A 37 -29.47 -5.25 -18.04
C GLY A 37 -28.31 -6.24 -18.11
N ARG A 38 -27.57 -6.42 -17.02
CA ARG A 38 -26.56 -7.49 -16.87
C ARG A 38 -27.28 -8.80 -16.51
N PRO A 39 -26.79 -9.97 -16.98
CA PRO A 39 -27.38 -11.24 -16.58
C PRO A 39 -27.20 -11.44 -15.06
N VAL A 40 -28.31 -11.67 -14.37
CA VAL A 40 -28.31 -12.01 -12.93
C VAL A 40 -27.85 -13.46 -12.76
N THR A 41 -26.92 -13.71 -11.85
CA THR A 41 -26.41 -15.06 -11.57
C THR A 41 -27.15 -15.71 -10.41
N HIS A 42 -28.04 -16.65 -10.73
CA HIS A 42 -28.67 -17.51 -9.72
C HIS A 42 -27.66 -18.50 -9.14
N GLY A 43 -27.61 -18.59 -7.81
CA GLY A 43 -27.05 -19.75 -7.11
C GLY A 43 -28.22 -20.57 -6.55
N ALA A 44 -28.15 -21.90 -6.67
CA ALA A 44 -29.24 -22.83 -6.37
C ALA A 44 -29.77 -22.74 -4.92
N GLY A 45 -31.03 -23.15 -4.70
CA GLY A 45 -31.77 -22.77 -3.49
C GLY A 45 -32.85 -23.70 -2.86
N GLY A 46 -33.11 -23.45 -1.57
CA GLY A 46 -34.10 -23.97 -0.61
C GLY A 46 -34.31 -23.00 0.60
N ARG A 47 -35.50 -23.03 1.23
CA ARG A 47 -36.08 -21.88 2.00
C ARG A 47 -35.52 -21.60 3.41
N VAL A 48 -35.53 -20.32 3.80
CA VAL A 48 -35.38 -19.83 5.18
C VAL A 48 -36.61 -18.98 5.58
N ASP A 49 -37.09 -19.17 6.81
CA ASP A 49 -38.20 -18.41 7.42
C ASP A 49 -37.72 -17.02 7.89
N THR A 50 -37.28 -16.19 6.95
CA THR A 50 -36.75 -14.83 7.19
C THR A 50 -37.52 -13.82 6.36
N VAL A 51 -37.92 -12.72 7.00
CA VAL A 51 -38.49 -11.55 6.37
C VAL A 51 -37.36 -10.57 6.05
N TYR A 52 -37.15 -10.29 4.78
CA TYR A 52 -36.17 -9.31 4.31
C TYR A 52 -36.83 -7.92 4.25
N ARG A 53 -36.07 -6.82 4.38
CA ARG A 53 -36.68 -5.47 4.39
C ARG A 53 -35.90 -4.41 3.63
N ALA A 54 -36.51 -3.82 2.60
CA ALA A 54 -35.98 -2.63 1.97
C ALA A 54 -35.99 -1.40 2.89
N CYS A 55 -34.82 -0.78 3.02
CA CYS A 55 -34.61 0.40 3.85
C CYS A 55 -35.13 1.70 3.20
N ALA A 56 -35.50 2.69 4.02
CA ALA A 56 -36.03 3.97 3.53
C ALA A 56 -35.06 4.71 2.58
N ALA A 57 -33.77 4.72 2.93
CA ALA A 57 -32.70 5.36 2.17
C ALA A 57 -32.28 4.61 0.89
N CYS A 58 -32.62 3.32 0.77
CA CYS A 58 -32.21 2.46 -0.32
C CYS A 58 -33.07 2.75 -1.57
N ALA A 59 -34.38 2.82 -1.39
CA ALA A 59 -35.36 3.01 -2.47
C ALA A 59 -35.60 4.50 -2.85
N ALA A 60 -34.56 5.32 -2.79
CA ALA A 60 -34.61 6.76 -3.16
C ALA A 60 -33.37 7.21 -3.97
N GLY A 61 -32.58 6.28 -4.51
CA GLY A 61 -31.47 6.56 -5.44
C GLY A 61 -30.28 7.36 -4.87
N GLY A 62 -30.27 7.66 -3.57
CA GLY A 62 -29.27 8.52 -2.93
C GLY A 62 -28.10 7.77 -2.31
N LYS A 63 -26.89 8.35 -2.39
CA LYS A 63 -25.78 7.96 -1.49
C LYS A 63 -26.11 8.39 -0.06
N PRO A 64 -25.66 7.65 0.97
CA PRO A 64 -25.75 8.13 2.35
C PRO A 64 -24.89 9.39 2.52
N CYS A 65 -25.52 10.50 2.93
CA CYS A 65 -24.87 11.70 3.43
C CYS A 65 -24.95 11.73 4.98
N ALA A 66 -24.22 12.67 5.60
CA ALA A 66 -23.97 12.66 7.05
C ALA A 66 -25.00 13.45 7.90
N ASP A 67 -26.02 14.06 7.30
CA ASP A 67 -26.88 15.05 7.95
C ASP A 67 -28.35 14.57 8.04
N CYS A 68 -28.61 13.50 8.81
CA CYS A 68 -29.96 12.95 9.03
C CYS A 68 -30.25 12.57 10.50
N GLU A 69 -29.63 13.25 11.47
CA GLU A 69 -29.78 12.93 12.91
C GLU A 69 -30.68 13.89 13.73
N GLU A 70 -31.23 14.95 13.14
CA GLU A 70 -32.15 15.88 13.84
C GLU A 70 -33.51 16.02 13.15
N GLU A 71 -34.41 15.02 13.31
CA GLU A 71 -35.89 15.20 13.37
C GLU A 71 -36.64 13.86 13.64
N ALA A 72 -36.24 13.09 14.67
CA ALA A 72 -36.99 11.91 15.12
C ALA A 72 -36.75 11.53 16.60
N LEU A 73 -36.70 12.50 17.51
CA LEU A 73 -36.80 12.19 18.94
C LEU A 73 -38.25 11.79 19.31
N HIS A 74 -38.35 10.86 20.26
CA HIS A 74 -39.58 10.25 20.80
C HIS A 74 -40.28 9.19 19.94
N LEU A 75 -39.80 7.95 20.03
CA LEU A 75 -40.65 6.81 20.39
C LEU A 75 -39.85 5.77 21.22
N SER A 76 -40.34 5.56 22.44
CA SER A 76 -39.96 4.51 23.43
C SER A 76 -39.93 3.08 22.84
N ARG A 77 -39.27 2.05 23.40
CA ARG A 77 -38.37 1.85 24.57
C ARG A 77 -37.81 0.40 24.54
N ASP A 78 -36.97 0.06 25.51
CA ASP A 78 -36.82 -1.27 26.16
C ASP A 78 -37.54 -2.48 25.52
N GLY A 79 -36.80 -3.50 25.08
CA GLY A 79 -37.42 -4.67 24.44
C GLY A 79 -36.53 -5.89 24.20
N THR A 80 -35.98 -6.51 25.25
CA THR A 80 -35.58 -7.92 25.17
C THR A 80 -36.79 -8.78 24.78
N GLY A 81 -36.73 -9.46 23.62
CA GLY A 81 -37.66 -10.53 23.26
C GLY A 81 -38.99 -10.17 22.56
N ARG A 82 -39.05 -9.12 21.72
CA ARG A 82 -40.30 -8.75 21.00
C ARG A 82 -40.30 -8.88 19.46
N ASP A 83 -39.15 -8.89 18.79
CA ASP A 83 -39.08 -8.82 17.32
C ASP A 83 -39.72 -10.01 16.59
N GLY A 84 -39.70 -11.20 17.19
CA GLY A 84 -40.39 -12.38 16.64
C GLY A 84 -41.89 -12.13 16.39
N SER A 85 -42.56 -11.42 17.30
CA SER A 85 -43.99 -11.10 17.15
C SER A 85 -44.30 -10.17 15.97
N ALA A 86 -43.38 -9.26 15.62
CA ALA A 86 -43.56 -8.36 14.48
C ALA A 86 -43.21 -9.06 13.16
N ALA A 87 -42.17 -9.89 13.17
CA ALA A 87 -41.78 -10.73 12.03
C ALA A 87 -42.85 -11.79 11.69
N ASP A 88 -43.35 -12.51 12.70
CA ASP A 88 -44.45 -13.48 12.56
C ASP A 88 -45.72 -12.78 12.05
N GLY A 89 -46.03 -11.59 12.56
CA GLY A 89 -47.15 -10.77 12.10
C GLY A 89 -47.01 -10.30 10.64
N ALA A 90 -45.81 -9.89 10.23
CA ALA A 90 -45.54 -9.48 8.86
C ALA A 90 -45.60 -10.66 7.87
N ALA A 91 -45.01 -11.80 8.23
CA ALA A 91 -45.12 -13.02 7.43
C ALA A 91 -46.58 -13.50 7.32
N ALA A 92 -47.35 -13.45 8.41
CA ALA A 92 -48.78 -13.78 8.40
C ALA A 92 -49.61 -12.83 7.51
N ALA A 93 -49.28 -11.53 7.51
CA ALA A 93 -49.97 -10.52 6.69
C ALA A 93 -49.85 -10.78 5.17
N ILE A 94 -48.81 -11.50 4.72
CA ILE A 94 -48.64 -11.90 3.32
C ILE A 94 -48.76 -13.41 3.08
N ALA A 95 -49.07 -14.22 4.08
CA ALA A 95 -49.12 -15.69 3.98
C ALA A 95 -50.23 -16.23 3.05
N GLY A 96 -51.22 -15.41 2.68
CA GLY A 96 -52.30 -15.77 1.76
C GLY A 96 -52.80 -14.58 0.96
N GLY A 97 -53.36 -14.83 -0.23
CA GLY A 97 -53.81 -13.77 -1.13
C GLY A 97 -52.70 -13.14 -1.96
N GLY A 98 -52.79 -11.83 -2.18
CA GLY A 98 -51.88 -11.05 -3.04
C GLY A 98 -52.23 -11.15 -4.53
N SER A 99 -51.89 -10.10 -5.29
CA SER A 99 -52.02 -10.10 -6.75
C SER A 99 -50.79 -10.77 -7.39
N PRO A 100 -50.92 -11.49 -8.52
CA PRO A 100 -49.75 -11.91 -9.28
C PRO A 100 -48.99 -10.67 -9.81
N LEU A 101 -47.67 -10.81 -9.99
CA LEU A 101 -46.88 -9.77 -10.67
C LEU A 101 -47.45 -9.54 -12.08
N SER A 102 -47.68 -8.27 -12.44
CA SER A 102 -48.40 -7.93 -13.67
C SER A 102 -47.62 -8.35 -14.93
N GLY A 103 -48.34 -8.65 -16.02
CA GLY A 103 -47.73 -9.05 -17.30
C GLY A 103 -46.59 -8.13 -17.78
N PRO A 104 -46.74 -6.80 -17.77
CA PRO A 104 -45.66 -5.87 -18.12
C PRO A 104 -44.44 -5.95 -17.20
N LEU A 105 -44.63 -6.12 -15.88
CA LEU A 105 -43.52 -6.26 -14.92
C LEU A 105 -42.81 -7.61 -15.04
N ARG A 106 -43.56 -8.68 -15.33
CA ARG A 106 -42.99 -9.99 -15.67
C ARG A 106 -42.15 -9.91 -16.94
N GLN A 107 -42.69 -9.36 -18.03
CA GLN A 107 -41.94 -9.12 -19.28
C GLN A 107 -40.69 -8.24 -19.08
N TYR A 108 -40.72 -7.31 -18.12
CA TYR A 108 -39.55 -6.50 -17.77
C TYR A 108 -38.51 -7.32 -16.98
N PHE A 109 -38.90 -7.99 -15.90
CA PHE A 109 -37.96 -8.61 -14.95
C PHE A 109 -37.56 -10.05 -15.27
N GLU A 110 -38.43 -10.89 -15.85
CA GLU A 110 -38.12 -12.30 -16.12
C GLU A 110 -36.89 -12.48 -17.04
N PRO A 111 -36.69 -11.71 -18.13
CA PRO A 111 -35.47 -11.83 -18.94
C PRO A 111 -34.21 -11.29 -18.25
N ARG A 112 -34.37 -10.42 -17.25
CA ARG A 112 -33.26 -9.79 -16.51
C ARG A 112 -32.75 -10.69 -15.38
N PHE A 113 -33.69 -11.29 -14.64
CA PHE A 113 -33.37 -12.30 -13.65
C PHE A 113 -32.99 -13.64 -14.31
N GLY A 114 -33.68 -14.06 -15.36
CA GLY A 114 -33.54 -15.41 -15.93
C GLY A 114 -34.36 -16.46 -15.18
N ALA A 115 -35.45 -16.04 -14.52
CA ALA A 115 -36.35 -16.89 -13.73
C ALA A 115 -37.83 -16.58 -14.04
N ASP A 116 -38.71 -17.57 -13.87
CA ASP A 116 -40.17 -17.38 -13.91
C ASP A 116 -40.65 -16.71 -12.63
N LEU A 117 -41.29 -15.54 -12.75
CA LEU A 117 -41.83 -14.76 -11.65
C LEU A 117 -43.34 -14.94 -11.50
N GLY A 118 -43.96 -15.89 -12.22
CA GLY A 118 -45.39 -16.19 -12.16
C GLY A 118 -45.87 -16.74 -10.79
N THR A 119 -44.97 -17.26 -9.98
CA THR A 119 -45.23 -17.68 -8.59
C THR A 119 -45.24 -16.52 -7.60
N VAL A 120 -44.69 -15.35 -7.96
CA VAL A 120 -44.58 -14.19 -7.07
C VAL A 120 -45.95 -13.57 -6.79
N ARG A 121 -46.22 -13.22 -5.52
CA ARG A 121 -47.44 -12.55 -5.07
C ARG A 121 -47.11 -11.20 -4.42
N VAL A 122 -47.79 -10.15 -4.88
CA VAL A 122 -47.59 -8.77 -4.45
C VAL A 122 -48.78 -8.32 -3.60
N HIS A 123 -48.51 -7.83 -2.40
CA HIS A 123 -49.49 -7.37 -1.43
C HIS A 123 -49.33 -5.86 -1.19
N ARG A 124 -50.43 -5.12 -1.30
CA ARG A 124 -50.47 -3.64 -1.27
C ARG A 124 -51.69 -3.10 -0.51
N ASP A 125 -52.39 -3.99 0.19
CA ASP A 125 -53.52 -3.64 1.06
C ASP A 125 -53.05 -3.05 2.39
N ALA A 126 -54.00 -2.62 3.21
CA ALA A 126 -53.72 -2.00 4.50
C ALA A 126 -53.02 -2.95 5.50
N ALA A 127 -53.23 -4.27 5.41
CA ALA A 127 -52.61 -5.22 6.33
C ALA A 127 -51.13 -5.41 5.99
N ALA A 128 -50.81 -5.66 4.71
CA ALA A 128 -49.43 -5.72 4.25
C ALA A 128 -48.68 -4.38 4.47
N GLY A 129 -49.37 -3.25 4.27
CA GLY A 129 -48.81 -1.91 4.48
C GLY A 129 -48.51 -1.60 5.95
N ALA A 130 -49.42 -1.94 6.88
CA ALA A 130 -49.19 -1.78 8.31
C ALA A 130 -48.09 -2.71 8.83
N ALA A 131 -48.02 -3.94 8.31
CA ALA A 131 -46.94 -4.88 8.59
C ALA A 131 -45.57 -4.36 8.12
N ALA A 132 -45.47 -3.77 6.92
CA ALA A 132 -44.22 -3.15 6.46
C ALA A 132 -43.73 -2.07 7.44
N GLN A 133 -44.65 -1.22 7.91
CA GLN A 133 -44.34 -0.16 8.87
C GLN A 133 -43.92 -0.72 10.23
N SER A 134 -44.55 -1.79 10.73
CA SER A 134 -44.23 -2.36 12.04
C SER A 134 -42.83 -2.98 12.13
N ILE A 135 -42.27 -3.44 10.99
CA ILE A 135 -40.88 -3.91 10.88
C ILE A 135 -39.92 -2.84 10.33
N GLY A 136 -40.36 -1.59 10.18
CA GLY A 136 -39.54 -0.46 9.72
C GLY A 136 -39.09 -0.55 8.26
N ALA A 137 -39.94 -1.08 7.38
CA ALA A 137 -39.64 -1.39 5.98
C ALA A 137 -40.48 -0.58 4.98
N ARG A 138 -39.93 -0.29 3.79
CA ARG A 138 -40.72 0.22 2.64
C ARG A 138 -41.35 -0.92 1.82
N ALA A 139 -40.67 -2.05 1.73
CA ALA A 139 -41.18 -3.30 1.22
C ALA A 139 -40.49 -4.46 1.96
N TYR A 140 -41.05 -5.66 1.86
CA TYR A 140 -40.49 -6.86 2.48
C TYR A 140 -40.88 -8.13 1.73
N ALA A 141 -39.99 -9.11 1.71
CA ALA A 141 -40.20 -10.40 1.07
C ALA A 141 -40.20 -11.56 2.09
N HIS A 142 -41.10 -12.53 1.88
CA HIS A 142 -41.14 -13.80 2.59
C HIS A 142 -41.58 -14.92 1.64
N GLY A 143 -40.73 -15.93 1.43
CA GLY A 143 -40.97 -16.96 0.42
C GLY A 143 -41.13 -16.37 -0.98
N THR A 144 -42.27 -16.63 -1.65
CA THR A 144 -42.61 -16.05 -2.97
C THR A 144 -43.56 -14.84 -2.86
N HIS A 145 -43.66 -14.22 -1.69
CA HIS A 145 -44.60 -13.15 -1.40
C HIS A 145 -43.86 -11.87 -1.03
N ILE A 146 -44.33 -10.71 -1.54
CA ILE A 146 -43.73 -9.39 -1.31
C ILE A 146 -44.84 -8.42 -0.84
N GLY A 147 -44.65 -7.80 0.32
CA GLY A 147 -45.52 -6.75 0.86
C GLY A 147 -44.91 -5.36 0.68
N PHE A 148 -45.75 -4.35 0.42
CA PHE A 148 -45.33 -2.95 0.26
C PHE A 148 -46.01 -2.02 1.25
N ALA A 149 -45.26 -1.08 1.82
CA ALA A 149 -45.80 0.04 2.57
C ALA A 149 -46.66 0.96 1.67
N PRO A 150 -47.62 1.72 2.22
CA PRO A 150 -48.41 2.68 1.45
C PRO A 150 -47.51 3.66 0.68
N GLY A 151 -47.74 3.80 -0.63
CA GLY A 151 -46.94 4.65 -1.51
C GLY A 151 -45.59 4.08 -1.98
N ALA A 152 -45.13 2.93 -1.46
CA ALA A 152 -43.85 2.34 -1.89
C ALA A 152 -43.91 1.62 -3.25
N TRP A 153 -45.09 1.17 -3.68
CA TRP A 153 -45.30 0.53 -4.98
C TRP A 153 -45.34 1.57 -6.12
N ALA A 154 -44.20 1.78 -6.78
CA ALA A 154 -44.05 2.77 -7.86
C ALA A 154 -43.36 2.17 -9.12
N PRO A 155 -43.96 1.17 -9.81
CA PRO A 155 -43.34 0.46 -10.94
C PRO A 155 -42.99 1.35 -12.15
N GLU A 156 -43.51 2.58 -12.22
CA GLU A 156 -43.23 3.53 -13.29
C GLU A 156 -41.95 4.34 -13.06
N THR A 157 -41.46 4.45 -11.81
CA THR A 157 -40.23 5.19 -11.47
C THR A 157 -39.00 4.28 -11.49
N GLN A 158 -37.80 4.87 -11.64
CA GLN A 158 -36.56 4.11 -11.59
C GLN A 158 -36.33 3.49 -10.20
N ASP A 159 -36.49 4.29 -9.14
CA ASP A 159 -36.32 3.85 -7.75
C ASP A 159 -37.35 2.80 -7.34
N GLY A 160 -38.59 2.92 -7.82
CA GLY A 160 -39.64 1.92 -7.56
C GLY A 160 -39.40 0.61 -8.30
N ARG A 161 -38.83 0.64 -9.52
CA ARG A 161 -38.37 -0.57 -10.20
C ARG A 161 -37.15 -1.21 -9.52
N HIS A 162 -36.21 -0.42 -9.04
CA HIS A 162 -35.05 -0.92 -8.28
C HIS A 162 -35.50 -1.60 -6.98
N LEU A 163 -36.40 -0.97 -6.21
CA LEU A 163 -37.04 -1.57 -5.04
C LEU A 163 -37.75 -2.89 -5.38
N ILE A 164 -38.52 -2.96 -6.46
CA ILE A 164 -39.18 -4.21 -6.89
C ILE A 164 -38.12 -5.28 -7.26
N ALA A 165 -37.02 -4.91 -7.92
CA ALA A 165 -35.94 -5.84 -8.26
C ALA A 165 -35.22 -6.39 -7.02
N HIS A 166 -35.00 -5.55 -6.01
CA HIS A 166 -34.41 -5.95 -4.73
C HIS A 166 -35.27 -7.00 -4.01
N GLU A 167 -36.57 -6.75 -3.85
CA GLU A 167 -37.49 -7.71 -3.22
C GLU A 167 -37.65 -9.00 -4.04
N LEU A 168 -37.63 -8.93 -5.37
CA LEU A 168 -37.64 -10.11 -6.25
C LEU A 168 -36.41 -10.99 -6.04
N ALA A 169 -35.22 -10.41 -5.83
CA ALA A 169 -34.01 -11.17 -5.59
C ALA A 169 -34.10 -12.02 -4.31
N HIS A 170 -34.73 -11.50 -3.26
CA HIS A 170 -34.99 -12.25 -2.02
C HIS A 170 -35.90 -13.46 -2.23
N THR A 171 -36.87 -13.38 -3.15
CA THR A 171 -37.73 -14.54 -3.49
C THR A 171 -37.00 -15.70 -4.20
N LEU A 172 -35.74 -15.49 -4.62
CA LEU A 172 -34.96 -16.41 -5.45
C LEU A 172 -33.69 -16.97 -4.75
N GLY A 173 -33.40 -16.57 -3.50
CA GLY A 173 -32.01 -16.43 -3.04
C GLY A 173 -31.44 -17.31 -1.91
N ALA A 174 -32.16 -18.29 -1.36
CA ALA A 174 -31.73 -19.01 -0.14
C ALA A 174 -31.23 -20.43 -0.42
N ASP A 175 -30.08 -20.82 0.15
CA ASP A 175 -29.63 -22.10 0.77
C ASP A 175 -28.13 -21.88 1.19
N GLY A 176 -27.24 -22.82 1.57
CA GLY A 176 -27.26 -24.28 1.77
C GLY A 176 -25.81 -24.77 1.95
N GLN A 177 -25.52 -25.77 2.81
CA GLN A 177 -24.12 -25.96 3.28
C GLN A 177 -23.62 -27.38 3.61
N LEU A 178 -22.30 -27.56 3.39
CA LEU A 178 -21.28 -27.81 4.43
C LEU A 178 -20.19 -26.73 4.25
N HIS A 179 -19.54 -26.14 5.26
CA HIS A 179 -19.12 -26.70 6.55
C HIS A 179 -19.27 -25.77 7.78
N ARG A 180 -19.67 -26.39 8.90
CA ARG A 180 -19.20 -26.27 10.30
C ARG A 180 -18.87 -24.89 10.94
N ALA A 181 -19.56 -24.66 12.07
CA ALA A 181 -19.49 -23.53 13.02
C ALA A 181 -18.30 -23.66 14.04
N PRO A 182 -18.05 -22.75 15.03
CA PRO A 182 -19.04 -21.94 15.78
C PRO A 182 -18.73 -20.48 16.19
N ALA A 183 -19.82 -19.82 16.62
CA ALA A 183 -19.99 -18.82 17.69
C ALA A 183 -18.95 -17.70 17.93
N THR A 184 -19.41 -16.47 17.69
CA THR A 184 -19.26 -15.33 18.60
C THR A 184 -19.94 -15.58 19.95
N ASP A 185 -19.37 -15.03 21.03
CA ASP A 185 -20.15 -14.29 22.03
C ASP A 185 -19.74 -12.81 21.80
N GLU A 186 -20.59 -11.96 21.21
CA GLU A 186 -21.52 -11.03 21.91
C GLU A 186 -20.80 -10.12 22.92
N GLU A 187 -20.89 -8.78 22.92
CA GLU A 187 -22.06 -7.93 22.72
C GLU A 187 -21.66 -6.43 22.53
N THR A 188 -22.59 -5.63 22.00
CA THR A 188 -22.51 -4.20 21.63
C THR A 188 -22.60 -3.21 22.82
N ALA A 189 -22.00 -2.00 22.72
CA ALA A 189 -22.60 -0.69 23.12
C ALA A 189 -21.70 0.52 22.70
N PRO A 190 -22.06 1.81 22.97
CA PRO A 190 -22.21 2.84 21.95
C PRO A 190 -21.00 3.77 21.78
N ARG A 191 -21.03 4.60 20.72
CA ARG A 191 -20.03 5.65 20.48
C ARG A 191 -20.26 6.86 21.41
N PRO A 192 -19.26 7.30 22.18
CA PRO A 192 -19.38 8.45 23.09
C PRO A 192 -19.16 9.79 22.34
N PRO A 193 -19.30 10.95 23.03
CA PRO A 193 -18.87 12.25 22.51
C PRO A 193 -17.39 12.26 22.08
N ARG A 194 -16.89 13.42 21.63
CA ARG A 194 -15.44 13.66 21.53
C ARG A 194 -14.81 13.80 22.91
N ASP A 195 -14.81 12.68 23.65
CA ASP A 195 -13.89 12.31 24.71
C ASP A 195 -14.07 10.80 24.99
N MET A 196 -12.95 10.07 25.07
CA MET A 196 -12.84 8.66 25.49
C MET A 196 -13.71 7.62 24.74
N VAL A 197 -13.27 7.20 23.55
CA VAL A 197 -13.72 5.95 22.89
C VAL A 197 -13.54 4.76 23.85
N ARG A 198 -14.60 4.02 24.19
CA ARG A 198 -14.46 2.70 24.85
C ARG A 198 -13.87 1.71 23.83
N PRO A 199 -12.70 1.12 24.09
CA PRO A 199 -12.07 0.20 23.15
C PRO A 199 -12.78 -1.16 23.17
N VAL A 200 -12.77 -1.86 22.02
CA VAL A 200 -12.80 -3.34 22.02
C VAL A 200 -11.62 -3.78 22.90
N PRO A 201 -11.74 -4.76 23.81
CA PRO A 201 -10.63 -5.13 24.68
C PRO A 201 -9.41 -5.49 23.83
N ASN A 202 -8.38 -4.63 23.85
CA ASN A 202 -7.13 -4.83 23.14
C ASN A 202 -6.55 -6.17 23.63
N VAL A 203 -6.43 -7.13 22.72
CA VAL A 203 -5.91 -8.45 23.06
C VAL A 203 -4.40 -8.36 23.28
N HIS A 204 -3.72 -7.61 22.40
CA HIS A 204 -2.33 -7.19 22.58
C HIS A 204 -2.13 -5.81 21.94
N SER A 205 -1.24 -5.00 22.50
CA SER A 205 -0.86 -3.71 21.92
C SER A 205 0.56 -3.32 22.28
N GLU A 206 1.35 -2.88 21.29
CA GLU A 206 2.68 -2.31 21.50
C GLU A 206 2.71 -0.87 21.01
N SER A 207 3.26 0.03 21.83
CA SER A 207 3.61 1.40 21.44
C SER A 207 5.12 1.52 21.32
N PHE A 208 5.60 2.25 20.32
CA PHE A 208 7.03 2.50 20.13
C PHE A 208 7.28 3.89 19.56
N GLU A 209 8.44 4.46 19.91
CA GLU A 209 9.03 5.60 19.22
C GLU A 209 10.02 5.09 18.18
N ASP A 210 10.33 5.93 17.20
CA ASP A 210 11.25 5.60 16.12
C ASP A 210 12.36 6.65 16.05
N ASP A 211 13.59 6.23 16.34
CA ASP A 211 14.78 7.06 16.35
C ASP A 211 15.42 7.18 14.95
N ALA A 212 14.97 6.40 13.96
CA ALA A 212 15.48 6.45 12.60
C ALA A 212 15.05 7.76 11.89
N GLY A 213 16.02 8.65 11.70
CA GLY A 213 15.88 9.85 10.86
C GLY A 213 15.24 11.07 11.50
N GLY A 214 14.82 10.95 12.77
CA GLY A 214 14.21 12.03 13.55
C GLY A 214 12.76 12.35 13.18
N GLY A 215 12.00 12.77 14.19
CA GLY A 215 10.58 13.10 14.12
C GLY A 215 9.97 13.01 15.51
N GLY A 216 8.89 13.75 15.76
CA GLY A 216 8.15 13.70 17.02
C GLY A 216 7.05 12.62 17.03
N THR A 217 7.04 11.71 16.05
CA THR A 217 5.95 10.77 15.78
C THR A 217 6.19 9.43 16.46
N SER A 218 5.21 8.98 17.25
CA SER A 218 5.15 7.65 17.86
C SER A 218 4.15 6.77 17.11
N PHE A 219 4.24 5.47 17.35
CA PHE A 219 3.40 4.46 16.72
C PHE A 219 2.77 3.56 17.76
N GLU A 220 1.63 2.98 17.39
CA GLU A 220 0.92 2.01 18.20
C GLU A 220 0.32 0.95 17.27
N GLU A 221 0.58 -0.32 17.58
CA GLU A 221 0.10 -1.48 16.85
C GLU A 221 -0.81 -2.27 17.78
N ILE A 222 -2.05 -2.50 17.37
CA ILE A 222 -3.12 -3.04 18.21
C ILE A 222 -3.74 -4.25 17.55
N LEU A 223 -3.74 -5.38 18.27
CA LEU A 223 -4.52 -6.55 17.92
C LEU A 223 -5.89 -6.45 18.60
N GLU A 224 -6.89 -5.98 17.86
CA GLU A 224 -8.23 -5.68 18.39
C GLU A 224 -9.08 -6.94 18.64
N THR A 225 -8.72 -8.09 18.07
CA THR A 225 -9.46 -9.36 18.14
C THR A 225 -8.51 -10.55 18.11
N GLU A 226 -8.88 -11.63 18.79
CA GLU A 226 -8.09 -12.88 18.81
C GLU A 226 -7.88 -13.44 17.38
N PRO A 227 -6.66 -13.85 16.99
CA PRO A 227 -6.41 -14.43 15.68
C PRO A 227 -7.18 -15.73 15.42
N ILE A 228 -7.77 -15.83 14.23
CA ILE A 228 -8.54 -16.98 13.80
C ILE A 228 -7.57 -18.06 13.29
N ARG A 229 -7.65 -19.27 13.87
CA ARG A 229 -6.89 -20.44 13.43
C ARG A 229 -7.73 -21.31 12.49
N ALA A 230 -7.21 -21.56 11.29
CA ALA A 230 -7.81 -22.42 10.27
C ALA A 230 -6.76 -23.44 9.78
N GLY A 231 -6.76 -24.63 10.38
CA GLY A 231 -5.70 -25.62 10.17
C GLY A 231 -4.34 -25.07 10.58
N HIS A 232 -3.39 -25.07 9.64
CA HIS A 232 -2.02 -24.59 9.83
C HIS A 232 -1.88 -23.06 9.67
N HIS A 233 -2.96 -22.35 9.33
CA HIS A 233 -2.97 -20.90 9.19
C HIS A 233 -3.53 -20.23 10.44
N VAL A 234 -2.91 -19.12 10.86
CA VAL A 234 -3.37 -18.25 11.94
C VAL A 234 -3.45 -16.82 11.40
N GLN A 235 -4.65 -16.25 11.36
CA GLN A 235 -4.91 -14.98 10.68
C GLN A 235 -5.47 -13.92 11.63
N GLY A 236 -4.97 -12.69 11.57
CA GLY A 236 -5.49 -11.58 12.35
C GLY A 236 -5.21 -10.22 11.73
N LYS A 237 -6.01 -9.22 12.10
CA LYS A 237 -5.85 -7.84 11.62
C LYS A 237 -5.23 -6.99 12.72
N VAL A 238 -4.06 -6.43 12.43
CA VAL A 238 -3.39 -5.48 13.32
C VAL A 238 -3.76 -4.08 12.87
N ARG A 239 -4.37 -3.31 13.76
CA ARG A 239 -4.66 -1.89 13.57
C ARG A 239 -3.42 -1.08 13.92
N ARG A 240 -3.06 -0.17 13.01
CA ARG A 240 -1.82 0.59 13.03
C ARG A 240 -2.15 2.07 13.19
N ARG A 241 -1.71 2.70 14.27
CA ARG A 241 -1.89 4.13 14.51
C ARG A 241 -0.56 4.87 14.41
N GLU A 242 -0.54 5.93 13.62
CA GLU A 242 0.52 6.94 13.64
C GLU A 242 0.04 8.11 14.51
N ILE A 243 0.85 8.50 15.49
CA ILE A 243 0.51 9.51 16.49
C ILE A 243 1.59 10.60 16.47
N ALA A 244 1.21 11.83 16.15
CA ALA A 244 2.14 12.96 16.10
C ALA A 244 1.51 14.23 16.67
N PRO A 245 2.30 15.13 17.27
CA PRO A 245 1.84 16.45 17.63
C PRO A 245 1.65 17.30 16.37
N ARG A 246 0.94 18.42 16.49
CA ARG A 246 0.71 19.36 15.37
C ARG A 246 1.86 20.35 15.18
N THR A 247 2.50 20.71 16.28
CA THR A 247 3.76 21.45 16.38
C THR A 247 4.54 20.86 17.56
N ALA A 248 5.84 21.12 17.67
CA ALA A 248 6.69 20.61 18.76
C ALA A 248 6.18 20.87 20.21
N THR A 249 5.19 21.74 20.41
CA THR A 249 4.61 22.11 21.71
C THR A 249 3.11 21.83 21.86
N GLU A 250 2.46 21.24 20.86
CA GLU A 250 1.02 20.91 20.87
C GLU A 250 0.76 19.44 21.24
N ASP A 251 -0.46 19.16 21.68
CA ASP A 251 -0.92 17.80 21.99
C ASP A 251 -0.82 16.85 20.79
N ARG A 252 -0.65 15.56 21.11
CA ARG A 252 -0.48 14.46 20.15
C ARG A 252 -1.85 13.96 19.70
N GLU A 253 -2.05 13.78 18.39
CA GLU A 253 -3.26 13.19 17.83
C GLU A 253 -2.95 12.01 16.89
N VAL A 254 -3.93 11.12 16.72
CA VAL A 254 -3.87 10.05 15.70
C VAL A 254 -4.05 10.69 14.32
N ILE A 255 -3.04 10.55 13.48
CA ILE A 255 -2.94 11.20 12.15
C ILE A 255 -3.01 10.22 10.98
N ALA A 256 -2.76 8.93 11.23
CA ALA A 256 -3.03 7.83 10.33
C ALA A 256 -3.55 6.63 11.14
N ASP A 257 -4.53 5.90 10.59
CA ASP A 257 -5.19 4.78 11.24
C ASP A 257 -5.57 3.76 10.16
N HIS A 258 -4.84 2.64 10.12
CA HIS A 258 -4.94 1.63 9.07
C HIS A 258 -5.03 0.23 9.68
N LYS A 259 -5.38 -0.79 8.88
CA LYS A 259 -5.35 -2.19 9.32
C LYS A 259 -4.58 -3.02 8.31
N ALA A 260 -3.63 -3.81 8.78
CA ALA A 260 -2.90 -4.80 8.00
C ALA A 260 -3.38 -6.21 8.37
N LEU A 261 -3.58 -7.08 7.38
CA LEU A 261 -3.90 -8.49 7.60
C LEU A 261 -2.59 -9.28 7.64
N VAL A 262 -2.40 -10.03 8.73
CA VAL A 262 -1.28 -10.96 8.91
C VAL A 262 -1.82 -12.38 8.89
N ASP A 263 -1.19 -13.24 8.12
CA ASP A 263 -1.44 -14.68 8.06
C ASP A 263 -0.13 -15.41 8.37
N PHE A 264 -0.11 -16.27 9.39
CA PHE A 264 1.06 -17.06 9.74
C PHE A 264 0.78 -18.55 9.50
N ASN A 265 1.62 -19.19 8.69
CA ASN A 265 1.59 -20.64 8.49
C ASN A 265 2.53 -21.33 9.50
N THR A 266 1.96 -22.15 10.37
CA THR A 266 2.67 -22.85 11.45
C THR A 266 3.55 -24.01 11.00
N ASP A 267 3.31 -24.59 9.81
CA ASP A 267 4.11 -25.71 9.30
C ASP A 267 5.37 -25.21 8.59
N THR A 268 5.21 -24.20 7.73
CA THR A 268 6.31 -23.64 6.94
C THR A 268 7.07 -22.54 7.68
N CYS A 269 6.57 -22.11 8.85
CA CYS A 269 7.09 -20.97 9.60
C CYS A 269 7.21 -19.71 8.71
N GLU A 270 6.15 -19.38 7.96
CA GLU A 270 6.11 -18.24 7.03
C GLU A 270 5.01 -17.25 7.42
N VAL A 271 5.33 -15.95 7.42
CA VAL A 271 4.34 -14.87 7.49
C VAL A 271 3.94 -14.48 6.07
N ARG A 272 2.64 -14.37 5.81
CA ARG A 272 2.06 -13.77 4.61
C ARG A 272 1.30 -12.50 4.94
N LEU A 273 1.48 -11.50 4.09
CA LEU A 273 0.67 -10.27 4.04
C LEU A 273 -0.10 -10.29 2.72
N PRO A 274 -1.27 -10.96 2.66
CA PRO A 274 -2.06 -11.08 1.44
C PRO A 274 -2.80 -9.78 1.13
N PHE A 275 -2.88 -9.41 -0.15
CA PHE A 275 -3.62 -8.22 -0.58
C PHE A 275 -4.09 -8.30 -2.04
N ARG A 276 -5.35 -7.96 -2.31
CA ARG A 276 -5.96 -8.05 -3.64
C ARG A 276 -6.20 -6.65 -4.22
N PHE A 277 -5.55 -6.35 -5.34
CA PHE A 277 -5.85 -5.14 -6.11
C PHE A 277 -6.83 -5.44 -7.24
N GLY A 278 -7.89 -4.65 -7.34
CA GLY A 278 -8.69 -4.54 -8.55
C GLY A 278 -8.19 -3.40 -9.42
N PHE A 279 -8.30 -3.52 -10.74
CA PHE A 279 -7.93 -2.47 -11.68
C PHE A 279 -9.13 -2.09 -12.54
N ARG A 280 -9.46 -0.79 -12.58
CA ARG A 280 -10.50 -0.27 -13.47
C ARG A 280 -10.00 0.90 -14.28
N ARG A 281 -10.37 0.93 -15.56
CA ARG A 281 -10.14 2.09 -16.41
C ARG A 281 -11.01 3.25 -15.92
N SER A 282 -10.40 4.41 -15.66
CA SER A 282 -11.14 5.64 -15.43
C SER A 282 -11.24 6.46 -16.71
N ALA A 283 -12.35 7.20 -16.87
CA ALA A 283 -12.57 8.06 -18.04
C ALA A 283 -11.72 9.34 -18.01
N GLY A 284 -11.16 9.69 -16.85
CA GLY A 284 -10.25 10.79 -16.58
C GLY A 284 -9.82 10.75 -15.11
N ASP A 285 -9.14 11.78 -14.62
CA ASP A 285 -9.06 12.03 -13.18
C ASP A 285 -10.30 12.88 -12.80
N PRO A 286 -11.33 12.32 -12.14
CA PRO A 286 -12.54 13.09 -11.79
C PRO A 286 -12.27 14.22 -10.79
N ASN A 287 -11.12 14.20 -10.11
CA ASN A 287 -10.69 15.27 -9.23
C ASN A 287 -9.75 16.27 -9.94
N ASN A 288 -9.21 15.95 -11.12
CA ASN A 288 -8.31 16.79 -11.92
C ASN A 288 -7.05 17.32 -11.18
N HIS A 289 -6.48 16.55 -10.24
CA HIS A 289 -5.33 17.01 -9.42
C HIS A 289 -4.06 16.15 -9.58
N ASN A 290 -4.17 14.89 -10.02
CA ASN A 290 -3.07 13.93 -9.99
C ASN A 290 -2.48 13.69 -11.41
N CYS A 291 -3.29 13.18 -12.33
CA CYS A 291 -2.85 12.81 -13.68
C CYS A 291 -3.05 13.94 -14.70
N GLN A 292 -2.44 15.10 -14.43
CA GLN A 292 -2.61 16.33 -15.21
C GLN A 292 -1.77 16.42 -16.51
N GLY A 293 -0.81 15.51 -16.71
CA GLY A 293 0.08 15.51 -17.88
C GLY A 293 -0.63 15.09 -19.18
N ASP A 294 0.13 14.97 -20.26
CA ASP A 294 -0.41 14.68 -21.60
C ASP A 294 -1.24 13.39 -21.67
N PRO A 295 -2.32 13.35 -22.48
CA PRO A 295 -3.08 12.14 -22.73
C PRO A 295 -2.26 11.14 -23.54
N MET A 296 -2.47 9.85 -23.26
CA MET A 296 -1.85 8.78 -24.04
C MET A 296 -2.44 8.69 -25.46
N SER A 297 -1.60 8.33 -26.43
CA SER A 297 -2.07 7.81 -27.71
C SER A 297 -2.63 6.40 -27.54
N GLY A 298 -3.90 6.20 -27.86
CA GLY A 298 -4.59 4.91 -27.75
C GLY A 298 -5.24 4.65 -26.39
N ARG A 299 -5.73 3.41 -26.19
CA ARG A 299 -6.34 2.98 -24.92
C ARG A 299 -5.28 2.28 -24.06
N PRO A 300 -5.22 2.53 -22.75
CA PRO A 300 -4.31 1.82 -21.86
C PRO A 300 -4.72 0.35 -21.76
N ASP A 301 -3.76 -0.55 -21.94
CA ASP A 301 -3.90 -1.97 -21.65
C ASP A 301 -3.89 -2.17 -20.12
N ILE A 302 -5.08 -2.36 -19.55
CA ILE A 302 -5.28 -2.52 -18.11
C ILE A 302 -4.62 -3.80 -17.61
N ASP A 303 -4.58 -4.86 -18.43
CA ASP A 303 -4.07 -6.16 -18.01
C ASP A 303 -2.55 -6.14 -17.94
N ALA A 304 -1.89 -5.56 -18.95
CA ALA A 304 -0.45 -5.32 -18.93
C ALA A 304 -0.04 -4.34 -17.81
N ILE A 305 -0.83 -3.29 -17.55
CA ILE A 305 -0.57 -2.33 -16.46
C ILE A 305 -0.72 -3.00 -15.09
N ALA A 306 -1.79 -3.79 -14.88
CA ALA A 306 -2.02 -4.51 -13.63
C ALA A 306 -0.91 -5.54 -13.36
N ALA A 307 -0.52 -6.32 -14.38
CA ALA A 307 0.57 -7.29 -14.28
C ALA A 307 1.90 -6.61 -13.90
N ARG A 308 2.24 -5.47 -14.54
CA ARG A 308 3.44 -4.69 -14.20
C ARG A 308 3.36 -4.08 -12.80
N TYR A 309 2.21 -3.57 -12.37
CA TYR A 309 2.01 -3.03 -11.03
C TYR A 309 2.22 -4.12 -9.97
N ILE A 310 1.55 -5.27 -10.10
CA ILE A 310 1.64 -6.39 -9.17
C ILE A 310 3.07 -6.96 -9.11
N ALA A 311 3.74 -7.11 -10.26
CA ALA A 311 5.14 -7.54 -10.30
C ALA A 311 6.09 -6.53 -9.61
N ALA A 312 5.88 -5.23 -9.80
CA ALA A 312 6.67 -4.18 -9.15
C ALA A 312 6.45 -4.14 -7.63
N VAL A 313 5.21 -4.34 -7.16
CA VAL A 313 4.87 -4.39 -5.73
C VAL A 313 5.46 -5.64 -5.09
N ASN A 314 5.21 -6.83 -5.65
CA ASN A 314 5.75 -8.08 -5.11
C ASN A 314 7.29 -8.09 -5.11
N SER A 315 7.96 -7.54 -6.13
CA SER A 315 9.43 -7.45 -6.14
C SER A 315 10.01 -6.39 -5.18
N SER A 316 9.25 -5.34 -4.86
CA SER A 316 9.74 -4.24 -4.00
C SER A 316 9.42 -4.41 -2.51
N LEU A 317 8.31 -5.07 -2.16
CA LEU A 317 7.87 -5.21 -0.76
C LEU A 317 8.33 -6.53 -0.11
N ASN A 318 8.75 -7.53 -0.90
CA ASN A 318 9.37 -8.75 -0.40
C ASN A 318 10.87 -8.57 -0.10
N ASP A 319 11.44 -9.53 0.62
CA ASP A 319 12.87 -9.63 0.94
C ASP A 319 13.46 -8.38 1.64
N GLN A 320 12.61 -7.65 2.37
CA GLN A 320 13.01 -6.49 3.19
C GLN A 320 13.47 -6.95 4.58
N PHE A 321 12.57 -7.65 5.29
CA PHE A 321 12.78 -8.17 6.64
C PHE A 321 12.35 -9.63 6.73
N LYS A 322 12.99 -10.35 7.64
CA LYS A 322 12.56 -11.65 8.18
C LYS A 322 12.32 -11.49 9.67
N VAL A 323 11.61 -12.42 10.29
CA VAL A 323 11.44 -12.48 11.75
C VAL A 323 12.33 -13.56 12.33
N ARG A 324 12.82 -13.36 13.55
CA ARG A 324 13.36 -14.43 14.40
C ARG A 324 12.58 -14.47 15.72
N LEU A 325 12.15 -15.66 16.12
CA LEU A 325 11.58 -15.89 17.45
C LEU A 325 12.68 -16.33 18.42
N THR A 326 12.73 -15.68 19.58
CA THR A 326 13.71 -15.91 20.65
C THR A 326 13.01 -15.98 22.02
N GLY A 327 13.73 -16.44 23.06
CA GLY A 327 13.21 -16.46 24.45
C GLY A 327 12.24 -17.60 24.80
N CYS A 328 11.98 -18.51 23.87
CA CYS A 328 10.96 -19.55 24.00
C CYS A 328 11.33 -20.83 23.22
N GLU A 329 10.67 -21.94 23.53
CA GLU A 329 10.72 -23.18 22.78
C GLU A 329 9.44 -23.34 21.94
N ASN A 330 9.56 -23.32 20.61
CA ASN A 330 8.50 -23.69 19.66
C ASN A 330 9.13 -24.14 18.34
N ASP A 331 8.38 -24.80 17.47
CA ASP A 331 8.90 -25.38 16.22
C ASP A 331 9.52 -24.37 15.25
N CYS A 332 9.14 -23.09 15.34
CA CYS A 332 9.69 -21.99 14.55
C CYS A 332 10.75 -21.15 15.30
N ALA A 333 11.04 -21.44 16.58
CA ALA A 333 12.05 -20.74 17.36
C ALA A 333 13.46 -20.95 16.76
N GLY A 334 14.28 -19.91 16.79
CA GLY A 334 15.64 -19.94 16.22
C GLY A 334 15.73 -20.04 14.70
N ARG A 335 14.61 -20.22 13.98
CA ARG A 335 14.56 -20.20 12.51
C ARG A 335 14.44 -18.76 11.98
N ASP A 336 14.83 -18.60 10.72
CA ASP A 336 14.56 -17.39 9.94
C ASP A 336 13.17 -17.50 9.32
N ILE A 337 12.20 -16.75 9.84
CA ILE A 337 10.79 -16.72 9.39
C ILE A 337 10.67 -15.67 8.27
N PRO A 338 10.44 -16.04 6.99
CA PRO A 338 10.26 -15.07 5.93
C PRO A 338 8.95 -14.29 6.08
N ILE A 339 8.99 -13.01 5.73
CA ILE A 339 7.78 -12.18 5.51
C ILE A 339 7.52 -12.13 4.00
N ARG A 340 6.36 -12.63 3.58
CA ARG A 340 5.91 -12.69 2.19
C ARG A 340 4.74 -11.76 1.95
N VAL A 341 5.01 -10.63 1.29
CA VAL A 341 3.95 -9.78 0.74
C VAL A 341 3.40 -10.48 -0.50
N SER A 342 2.12 -10.85 -0.46
CA SER A 342 1.48 -11.70 -1.47
C SER A 342 0.37 -10.93 -2.16
N VAL A 343 0.75 -10.08 -3.11
CA VAL A 343 -0.20 -9.24 -3.86
C VAL A 343 -0.70 -9.95 -5.11
N SER A 344 -2.02 -9.92 -5.32
CA SER A 344 -2.68 -10.48 -6.50
C SER A 344 -3.66 -9.51 -7.15
N ARG A 345 -4.19 -9.88 -8.33
CA ARG A 345 -5.32 -9.20 -8.97
C ARG A 345 -6.62 -9.91 -8.62
N ASP A 346 -7.59 -9.13 -8.18
CA ASP A 346 -9.00 -9.52 -8.17
C ASP A 346 -9.84 -8.27 -8.47
N ASP A 347 -10.46 -8.21 -9.64
CA ASP A 347 -11.29 -7.06 -10.04
C ASP A 347 -12.73 -7.16 -9.47
N THR A 348 -13.07 -8.27 -8.78
CA THR A 348 -14.40 -8.58 -8.26
C THR A 348 -14.50 -8.49 -6.73
N ASP A 349 -13.49 -8.99 -6.02
CA ASP A 349 -13.36 -8.93 -4.56
C ASP A 349 -11.99 -8.33 -4.21
N ALA A 350 -11.82 -7.06 -4.60
CA ALA A 350 -10.63 -6.28 -4.34
C ALA A 350 -10.62 -5.71 -2.91
N ASP A 351 -9.48 -5.80 -2.22
CA ASP A 351 -9.26 -5.06 -0.98
C ASP A 351 -9.10 -3.55 -1.26
N LYS A 352 -8.50 -3.20 -2.41
CA LYS A 352 -8.51 -1.86 -3.01
C LYS A 352 -8.58 -1.89 -4.53
N THR A 353 -9.33 -0.95 -5.11
CA THR A 353 -9.40 -0.76 -6.58
C THR A 353 -8.60 0.46 -7.02
N ILE A 354 -7.66 0.24 -7.94
CA ILE A 354 -6.86 1.28 -8.58
C ILE A 354 -7.58 1.78 -9.84
N GLU A 355 -7.73 3.10 -9.95
CA GLU A 355 -8.26 3.79 -11.13
C GLU A 355 -7.12 4.13 -12.10
N VAL A 356 -7.08 3.44 -13.24
CA VAL A 356 -6.07 3.67 -14.29
C VAL A 356 -6.53 4.81 -15.19
N VAL A 357 -5.78 5.92 -15.16
CA VAL A 357 -6.08 7.15 -15.91
C VAL A 357 -5.21 7.19 -17.18
N PRO A 358 -5.79 7.41 -18.38
CA PRO A 358 -5.06 7.38 -19.67
C PRO A 358 -4.27 8.67 -19.95
N ARG A 359 -3.53 9.18 -18.95
CA ARG A 359 -2.71 10.38 -19.01
C ARG A 359 -1.39 10.16 -18.26
N SER A 360 -0.39 11.01 -18.51
CA SER A 360 0.78 11.11 -17.63
C SER A 360 0.50 12.01 -16.41
N GLY A 361 1.37 12.00 -15.39
CA GLY A 361 1.28 12.89 -14.22
C GLY A 361 1.88 12.30 -12.95
N ARG A 362 1.38 12.72 -11.78
CA ARG A 362 1.68 12.13 -10.47
C ARG A 362 0.49 11.26 -10.07
N GLY A 363 0.69 9.96 -9.90
CA GLY A 363 -0.37 9.10 -9.39
C GLY A 363 -0.57 9.26 -7.87
N SER A 364 -1.42 8.40 -7.30
CA SER A 364 -1.58 8.18 -5.86
C SER A 364 -2.09 6.75 -5.61
N ALA A 365 -2.22 6.34 -4.35
CA ALA A 365 -2.77 5.05 -3.92
C ALA A 365 -4.08 4.66 -4.62
N ARG A 366 -4.90 5.65 -5.02
CA ARG A 366 -6.13 5.43 -5.78
C ARG A 366 -5.98 5.56 -7.30
N TYR A 367 -5.05 6.37 -7.80
CA TYR A 367 -4.99 6.79 -9.21
C TYR A 367 -3.64 6.46 -9.85
N LEU A 368 -3.67 5.65 -10.91
CA LEU A 368 -2.49 5.25 -11.67
C LEU A 368 -2.44 5.97 -13.01
N CYS A 369 -1.49 6.91 -13.16
CA CYS A 369 -1.29 7.63 -14.43
C CYS A 369 -0.56 6.72 -15.42
N ALA A 370 -1.28 6.18 -16.41
CA ALA A 370 -0.75 5.16 -17.32
C ALA A 370 0.32 5.71 -18.30
N GLY A 371 0.34 7.02 -18.56
CA GLY A 371 1.26 7.63 -19.54
C GLY A 371 2.72 7.68 -19.11
N ASN A 372 3.03 7.47 -17.82
CA ASN A 372 4.39 7.53 -17.27
C ASN A 372 4.56 6.61 -16.05
N PHE A 373 4.10 5.36 -16.15
CA PHE A 373 4.19 4.40 -15.05
C PHE A 373 5.64 4.10 -14.63
N GLU A 374 5.92 4.23 -13.32
CA GLU A 374 7.20 3.90 -12.69
C GLU A 374 7.02 2.86 -11.58
N GLU A 375 7.93 1.88 -11.50
CA GLU A 375 7.88 0.79 -10.51
C GLU A 375 8.08 1.27 -9.06
N GLY A 376 8.94 2.27 -8.86
CA GLY A 376 9.18 2.87 -7.54
C GLY A 376 7.94 3.56 -6.98
N PHE A 377 7.09 4.11 -7.85
CA PHE A 377 5.78 4.65 -7.48
C PHE A 377 4.83 3.53 -7.03
N ALA A 378 4.74 2.41 -7.77
CA ALA A 378 3.91 1.28 -7.36
C ALA A 378 4.27 0.76 -5.96
N ALA A 379 5.56 0.62 -5.66
CA ALA A 379 6.04 0.20 -4.35
C ALA A 379 5.64 1.15 -3.21
N HIS A 380 5.74 2.47 -3.43
CA HIS A 380 5.37 3.49 -2.44
C HIS A 380 3.85 3.46 -2.18
N GLU A 381 3.04 3.54 -3.24
CA GLU A 381 1.58 3.61 -3.13
C GLU A 381 0.95 2.30 -2.64
N ALA A 382 1.55 1.16 -2.94
CA ALA A 382 1.16 -0.12 -2.35
C ALA A 382 1.60 -0.22 -0.89
N GLY A 383 2.72 0.39 -0.49
CA GLY A 383 3.13 0.48 0.91
C GLY A 383 2.05 1.09 1.81
N HIS A 384 1.37 2.14 1.35
CA HIS A 384 0.23 2.72 2.08
C HIS A 384 -0.93 1.74 2.28
N GLN A 385 -1.18 0.88 1.29
CA GLN A 385 -2.38 0.05 1.21
C GLN A 385 -2.18 -1.34 1.85
N VAL A 386 -1.05 -1.99 1.53
CA VAL A 386 -0.66 -3.32 1.99
C VAL A 386 -0.11 -3.28 3.41
N LEU A 387 0.81 -2.35 3.70
CA LEU A 387 1.44 -2.24 5.02
C LEU A 387 0.65 -1.33 5.96
N GLY A 388 -0.22 -0.44 5.45
CA GLY A 388 -0.99 0.49 6.29
C GLY A 388 -0.14 1.62 6.88
N ARG A 389 0.76 2.20 6.06
CA ARG A 389 1.70 3.27 6.46
C ARG A 389 1.32 4.61 5.84
N GLY A 390 1.49 5.73 6.56
CA GLY A 390 1.27 7.08 6.02
C GLY A 390 2.42 7.57 5.12
N ASP A 391 2.22 8.69 4.43
CA ASP A 391 3.29 9.47 3.78
C ASP A 391 4.28 9.99 4.84
N GLU A 392 5.60 9.75 4.70
CA GLU A 392 6.60 10.23 5.67
C GLU A 392 7.36 11.50 5.22
N TYR A 393 6.76 12.26 4.30
CA TYR A 393 7.29 13.52 3.77
C TYR A 393 6.28 14.66 3.94
N PRO A 394 6.74 15.93 3.94
CA PRO A 394 5.84 17.07 3.99
C PRO A 394 5.26 17.26 2.58
N GLU A 395 3.95 17.31 2.47
CA GLU A 395 3.33 17.73 1.21
C GLU A 395 3.60 19.22 1.02
N THR A 396 3.85 19.66 -0.21
CA THR A 396 4.24 21.04 -0.53
C THR A 396 3.22 21.76 -1.40
N ASP A 397 2.31 21.02 -2.04
CA ASP A 397 1.22 21.59 -2.82
C ASP A 397 0.23 22.39 -1.93
N PRO A 398 0.05 23.70 -2.16
CA PRO A 398 -0.82 24.54 -1.32
C PRO A 398 -2.27 24.02 -1.22
N LYS A 399 -2.82 23.43 -2.28
CA LYS A 399 -4.20 22.90 -2.30
C LYS A 399 -4.33 21.64 -1.44
N SER A 400 -3.42 20.69 -1.62
CA SER A 400 -3.32 19.49 -0.79
C SER A 400 -3.10 19.84 0.69
N LEU A 401 -2.31 20.89 0.96
CA LEU A 401 -2.05 21.41 2.29
C LEU A 401 -3.22 22.21 2.91
N GLU A 402 -4.21 22.60 2.12
CA GLU A 402 -5.45 23.23 2.59
C GLU A 402 -6.48 22.14 2.96
N ALA A 403 -6.62 21.12 2.11
CA ALA A 403 -7.48 19.96 2.35
C ALA A 403 -6.96 19.03 3.47
N HIS A 404 -5.64 18.89 3.63
CA HIS A 404 -5.01 17.97 4.57
C HIS A 404 -3.97 18.69 5.44
N ARG A 405 -4.46 19.46 6.42
CA ARG A 405 -3.62 20.27 7.33
C ARG A 405 -2.57 19.45 8.11
N ASN A 406 -2.82 18.16 8.36
CA ASN A 406 -1.87 17.24 8.99
C ASN A 406 -0.60 16.98 8.16
N ARG A 407 -0.64 17.18 6.83
CA ARG A 407 0.52 17.00 5.94
C ARG A 407 1.56 18.12 5.99
N ARG A 408 1.29 19.21 6.74
CA ARG A 408 2.25 20.30 7.01
C ARG A 408 3.24 19.98 8.14
N ARG A 409 2.99 18.93 8.94
CA ARG A 409 3.73 18.63 10.18
C ARG A 409 5.16 18.19 9.88
N THR A 410 6.13 19.04 10.20
CA THR A 410 7.56 18.73 10.06
C THR A 410 8.00 17.62 11.02
N GLU A 411 7.27 17.45 12.11
CA GLU A 411 7.44 16.43 13.15
C GLU A 411 7.15 15.00 12.65
N ARG A 412 6.51 14.84 11.48
CA ARG A 412 6.35 13.54 10.80
C ARG A 412 7.51 13.19 9.87
N VAL A 413 8.29 14.19 9.46
CA VAL A 413 9.21 14.08 8.32
C VAL A 413 10.52 13.46 8.74
N ARG A 414 10.67 12.18 8.40
CA ARG A 414 11.90 11.44 8.67
C ARG A 414 12.94 11.70 7.59
N ARG A 415 14.19 11.76 8.03
CA ARG A 415 15.36 11.95 7.16
C ARG A 415 16.23 10.71 7.17
N ASP A 416 15.65 9.55 6.90
CA ASP A 416 16.28 8.21 6.96
C ASP A 416 16.20 7.42 5.63
N ASN A 417 15.91 8.10 4.52
CA ASN A 417 15.79 7.46 3.20
C ASN A 417 14.76 6.30 3.18
N ASN A 418 13.60 6.47 3.82
CA ASN A 418 12.50 5.51 3.71
C ASN A 418 11.91 5.49 2.28
N ARG A 419 11.54 4.29 1.80
CA ARG A 419 10.66 4.04 0.67
C ARG A 419 9.30 4.76 0.79
N MET A 420 8.81 5.00 2.01
CA MET A 420 7.61 5.79 2.30
C MET A 420 7.85 7.33 2.33
N GLY A 421 9.08 7.78 2.05
CA GLY A 421 9.46 9.20 1.97
C GLY A 421 9.27 9.85 0.59
N GLU A 422 9.69 11.11 0.44
CA GLU A 422 9.52 11.87 -0.80
C GLU A 422 10.23 11.22 -2.00
N ARG A 423 9.46 10.80 -3.01
CA ARG A 423 9.95 10.17 -4.26
C ARG A 423 11.08 10.95 -4.95
N ARG A 424 11.10 12.29 -4.84
CA ARG A 424 12.13 13.15 -5.46
C ARG A 424 13.48 13.13 -4.74
N ARG A 425 13.51 12.92 -3.41
CA ARG A 425 14.75 12.94 -2.62
C ARG A 425 15.36 11.57 -2.40
N TRP A 426 14.50 10.55 -2.24
CA TRP A 426 14.89 9.22 -1.78
C TRP A 426 14.69 8.14 -2.88
N GLY A 427 13.70 8.33 -3.76
CA GLY A 427 13.59 7.68 -5.06
C GLY A 427 13.64 6.14 -5.05
N ARG A 428 14.24 5.57 -6.11
CA ARG A 428 14.40 4.10 -6.30
C ARG A 428 15.24 3.44 -5.21
N PHE A 429 16.00 4.22 -4.43
CA PHE A 429 16.99 3.76 -3.45
C PHE A 429 16.50 3.82 -1.99
N GLY A 430 15.30 4.35 -1.74
CA GLY A 430 14.69 4.28 -0.41
C GLY A 430 14.42 2.83 0.00
N MET A 431 14.67 2.53 1.28
CA MET A 431 14.47 1.21 1.90
C MET A 431 13.25 1.26 2.82
N PHE A 432 12.57 0.14 3.05
CA PHE A 432 11.62 0.07 4.16
C PHE A 432 12.36 -0.03 5.49
N HIS A 433 11.76 0.50 6.57
CA HIS A 433 12.32 0.42 7.92
C HIS A 433 11.52 -0.57 8.80
N GLU A 434 12.07 -0.92 9.95
CA GLU A 434 11.47 -1.87 10.89
C GLU A 434 10.03 -1.45 11.29
N ARG A 435 9.79 -0.13 11.41
CA ARG A 435 8.45 0.44 11.66
C ARG A 435 7.41 0.11 10.59
N ASP A 436 7.82 -0.14 9.35
CA ASP A 436 6.88 -0.44 8.27
C ASP A 436 6.32 -1.86 8.41
N PHE A 437 7.06 -2.77 9.05
CA PHE A 437 6.69 -4.18 9.28
C PHE A 437 6.37 -4.54 10.73
N ARG A 438 6.47 -3.60 11.69
CA ARG A 438 6.29 -3.85 13.14
C ARG A 438 4.97 -4.55 13.53
N HIS A 439 3.89 -4.33 12.78
CA HIS A 439 2.63 -5.06 12.95
C HIS A 439 2.80 -6.59 12.91
N VAL A 440 3.78 -7.11 12.17
CA VAL A 440 4.11 -8.55 12.13
C VAL A 440 4.66 -9.03 13.46
N THR A 441 5.57 -8.30 14.12
CA THR A 441 6.13 -8.74 15.41
C THR A 441 5.08 -8.67 16.51
N VAL A 442 4.20 -7.67 16.51
CA VAL A 442 3.08 -7.57 17.46
C VAL A 442 2.14 -8.77 17.31
N PHE A 443 1.81 -9.15 16.07
CA PHE A 443 1.01 -10.35 15.81
C PHE A 443 1.70 -11.64 16.30
N LEU A 444 2.99 -11.80 16.01
CA LEU A 444 3.75 -13.00 16.39
C LEU A 444 4.01 -13.10 17.90
N ASN A 445 4.29 -11.99 18.58
CA ASN A 445 4.41 -11.94 20.04
C ASN A 445 3.12 -12.40 20.74
N HIS A 446 1.95 -12.09 20.16
CA HIS A 446 0.66 -12.55 20.66
C HIS A 446 0.45 -14.05 20.45
N ILE A 447 0.59 -14.54 19.21
CA ILE A 447 0.29 -15.96 18.91
C ILE A 447 1.34 -16.95 19.44
N PHE A 448 2.50 -16.44 19.86
CA PHE A 448 3.56 -17.20 20.52
C PHE A 448 3.91 -16.57 21.89
N PRO A 449 3.05 -16.74 22.91
CA PRO A 449 3.27 -16.15 24.22
C PRO A 449 4.59 -16.62 24.86
N GLY A 450 5.34 -15.68 25.41
CA GLY A 450 6.68 -15.92 25.97
C GLY A 450 7.82 -15.85 24.94
N CYS A 451 7.52 -15.79 23.64
CA CYS A 451 8.52 -15.48 22.62
C CYS A 451 8.72 -13.96 22.46
N THR A 452 9.91 -13.58 22.00
CA THR A 452 10.18 -12.25 21.44
C THR A 452 10.44 -12.37 19.94
N ALA A 453 9.60 -11.73 19.14
CA ALA A 453 9.72 -11.61 17.70
C ALA A 453 10.55 -10.37 17.31
N GLU A 454 11.71 -10.61 16.69
CA GLU A 454 12.62 -9.57 16.22
C GLU A 454 12.59 -9.43 14.69
N LEU A 455 12.46 -8.20 14.16
CA LEU A 455 12.65 -7.92 12.73
C LEU A 455 14.14 -7.85 12.42
N VAL A 456 14.59 -8.74 11.52
CA VAL A 456 15.97 -8.77 11.04
C VAL A 456 15.98 -8.31 9.57
N PRO A 457 16.69 -7.23 9.20
CA PRO A 457 16.80 -6.80 7.81
C PRO A 457 17.54 -7.84 6.97
N ILE A 458 17.02 -8.15 5.79
CA ILE A 458 17.63 -9.12 4.85
C ILE A 458 18.78 -8.47 4.07
N ARG A 459 18.68 -7.18 3.77
CA ARG A 459 19.72 -6.37 3.11
C ARG A 459 19.96 -5.07 3.90
N PRO A 460 20.63 -5.12 5.06
CA PRO A 460 20.85 -3.93 5.91
C PRO A 460 21.68 -2.83 5.23
N VAL A 461 22.46 -3.18 4.21
CA VAL A 461 23.28 -2.27 3.41
C VAL A 461 22.97 -2.51 1.93
N ILE A 462 22.49 -1.48 1.24
CA ILE A 462 22.42 -1.47 -0.22
C ILE A 462 23.60 -0.61 -0.72
N PRO A 463 24.63 -1.22 -1.33
CA PRO A 463 25.74 -0.48 -1.92
C PRO A 463 25.26 0.39 -3.09
N GLU A 464 25.97 1.48 -3.34
CA GLU A 464 25.75 2.40 -4.43
C GLU A 464 26.88 2.27 -5.44
N PHE A 465 26.59 1.83 -6.67
CA PHE A 465 27.61 1.62 -7.69
C PHE A 465 27.76 2.87 -8.56
N ARG A 466 28.99 3.40 -8.65
CA ARG A 466 29.31 4.63 -9.37
C ARG A 466 30.45 4.46 -10.38
N PRO A 467 30.18 3.99 -11.61
CA PRO A 467 31.10 4.17 -12.71
C PRO A 467 31.26 5.65 -13.04
N PHE A 468 32.50 6.10 -13.25
CA PHE A 468 32.82 7.49 -13.60
C PHE A 468 33.87 7.60 -14.70
N LEU A 469 33.81 8.70 -15.44
CA LEU A 469 34.86 9.18 -16.35
C LEU A 469 35.32 10.56 -15.89
N ARG A 470 36.63 10.77 -15.79
CA ARG A 470 37.27 12.01 -15.32
C ARG A 470 38.14 12.60 -16.42
N ALA A 471 37.97 13.87 -16.73
CA ALA A 471 38.84 14.63 -17.62
C ALA A 471 39.26 15.94 -16.95
N GLY A 472 40.51 16.36 -17.13
CA GLY A 472 41.04 17.50 -16.41
C GLY A 472 42.37 18.02 -16.93
N LEU A 473 42.85 19.06 -16.24
CA LEU A 473 44.16 19.67 -16.44
C LEU A 473 44.88 19.69 -15.09
N GLY A 474 46.19 19.91 -15.11
CA GLY A 474 46.97 19.92 -13.89
C GLY A 474 48.43 20.26 -14.13
N SER A 475 49.26 19.85 -13.18
CA SER A 475 50.69 19.83 -13.31
C SER A 475 51.22 18.42 -13.09
N LEU A 476 52.23 18.04 -13.88
CA LEU A 476 53.07 16.87 -13.70
C LEU A 476 54.51 17.39 -13.61
N ASP A 477 55.13 17.25 -12.44
CA ASP A 477 56.49 17.72 -12.14
C ASP A 477 56.75 19.22 -12.45
N GLY A 478 55.72 20.05 -12.32
CA GLY A 478 55.76 21.49 -12.61
C GLY A 478 55.33 21.86 -14.03
N ALA A 479 55.40 20.93 -14.99
CA ALA A 479 54.90 21.13 -16.35
C ALA A 479 53.36 21.07 -16.40
N LEU A 480 52.72 21.82 -17.30
CA LEU A 480 51.27 21.75 -17.53
C LEU A 480 50.90 20.37 -18.09
N SER A 481 49.90 19.70 -17.52
CA SER A 481 49.49 18.35 -17.92
C SER A 481 47.99 18.24 -18.20
N GLY A 482 47.63 17.33 -19.10
CA GLY A 482 46.27 16.85 -19.30
C GLY A 482 46.02 15.53 -18.57
N GLN A 483 44.78 15.33 -18.11
CA GLN A 483 44.34 14.09 -17.47
C GLN A 483 43.10 13.52 -18.19
N LEU A 484 43.09 12.21 -18.39
CA LEU A 484 41.91 11.42 -18.70
C LEU A 484 41.90 10.16 -17.83
N GLY A 485 40.77 9.77 -17.27
CA GLY A 485 40.68 8.56 -16.46
C GLY A 485 39.25 8.12 -16.24
N GLY A 486 39.09 7.03 -15.49
CA GLY A 486 37.79 6.49 -15.12
C GLY A 486 37.92 5.37 -14.10
N GLY A 487 36.80 4.97 -13.54
CA GLY A 487 36.79 3.98 -12.48
C GLY A 487 35.39 3.59 -12.05
N LEU A 488 35.33 2.79 -10.99
CA LEU A 488 34.11 2.40 -10.31
C LEU A 488 34.31 2.61 -8.82
N ASP A 489 33.57 3.55 -8.23
CA ASP A 489 33.47 3.72 -6.79
C ASP A 489 32.22 2.94 -6.29
N VAL A 490 32.37 2.16 -5.22
CA VAL A 490 31.27 1.51 -4.51
C VAL A 490 31.06 2.22 -3.18
N GLY A 491 29.90 2.87 -3.04
CA GLY A 491 29.51 3.59 -1.83
C GLY A 491 28.74 2.67 -0.86
N LEU A 492 29.32 2.43 0.31
CA LEU A 492 28.69 1.70 1.42
C LEU A 492 28.10 2.71 2.41
N PRO A 493 26.76 2.83 2.56
CA PRO A 493 26.18 3.75 3.52
C PRO A 493 26.56 3.38 4.96
N VAL A 494 27.15 4.33 5.67
CA VAL A 494 27.56 4.22 7.08
C VAL A 494 26.41 4.62 8.01
N THR A 495 25.51 5.49 7.53
CA THR A 495 24.31 5.92 8.22
C THR A 495 23.06 5.44 7.47
N ARG A 496 21.98 5.07 8.20
CA ARG A 496 20.69 4.66 7.59
C ARG A 496 20.15 5.71 6.60
N ASP A 497 20.33 6.98 6.93
CA ASP A 497 19.96 8.13 6.09
C ASP A 497 20.83 8.37 4.85
N ARG A 498 21.90 7.60 4.67
CA ARG A 498 22.90 7.71 3.59
C ARG A 498 23.58 9.07 3.45
N ARG A 499 23.53 9.94 4.48
CA ARG A 499 24.33 11.17 4.52
C ARG A 499 25.83 10.91 4.61
N TRP A 500 26.25 9.72 5.03
CA TRP A 500 27.64 9.29 5.00
C TRP A 500 27.80 7.96 4.29
N LEU A 501 28.75 7.89 3.36
CA LEU A 501 29.17 6.66 2.69
C LEU A 501 30.68 6.48 2.87
N ALA A 502 31.11 5.25 3.15
CA ALA A 502 32.47 4.80 2.91
C ALA A 502 32.58 4.45 1.42
N LEU A 503 33.65 4.88 0.76
CA LEU A 503 33.92 4.62 -0.65
C LEU A 503 35.03 3.59 -0.77
N VAL A 504 34.79 2.54 -1.55
CA VAL A 504 35.82 1.58 -2.00
C VAL A 504 35.72 1.45 -3.51
N GLY A 505 36.80 1.70 -4.23
CA GLY A 505 36.77 1.72 -5.69
C GLY A 505 38.09 1.34 -6.33
N ALA A 506 38.07 1.31 -7.66
CA ALA A 506 39.25 1.15 -8.50
C ALA A 506 39.22 2.20 -9.62
N GLU A 507 40.39 2.70 -10.02
CA GLU A 507 40.55 3.62 -11.13
C GLU A 507 41.73 3.26 -12.03
N ALA A 508 41.63 3.71 -13.28
CA ALA A 508 42.76 3.92 -14.17
C ALA A 508 42.79 5.41 -14.58
N SER A 509 43.98 5.99 -14.71
CA SER A 509 44.15 7.37 -15.16
C SER A 509 45.42 7.54 -15.98
N TYR A 510 45.29 8.25 -17.08
CA TYR A 510 46.38 8.69 -17.93
C TYR A 510 46.66 10.18 -17.67
N LEU A 511 47.92 10.48 -17.37
CA LEU A 511 48.47 11.83 -17.20
C LEU A 511 49.51 12.06 -18.30
N ALA A 512 49.43 13.19 -18.99
CA ALA A 512 50.40 13.55 -20.02
C ALA A 512 50.83 15.02 -19.87
N SER A 513 52.14 15.26 -19.75
CA SER A 513 52.71 16.59 -19.87
C SER A 513 52.48 17.14 -21.29
N LEU A 514 52.14 18.42 -21.37
CA LEU A 514 51.96 19.17 -22.62
C LEU A 514 53.25 19.88 -23.07
N ASP A 515 54.31 19.81 -22.27
CA ASP A 515 55.60 20.43 -22.55
C ASP A 515 56.54 19.53 -23.39
N LEU A 516 57.70 20.05 -23.79
CA LEU A 516 58.63 19.42 -24.74
C LEU A 516 59.12 18.02 -24.30
N ASP A 517 59.32 17.80 -22.99
CA ASP A 517 59.79 16.52 -22.44
C ASP A 517 58.71 15.42 -22.39
N LYS A 518 57.44 15.75 -22.70
CA LYS A 518 56.35 14.80 -23.03
C LYS A 518 56.19 13.57 -22.12
N ARG A 519 56.47 13.71 -20.82
CA ARG A 519 56.29 12.66 -19.81
C ARG A 519 54.83 12.16 -19.77
N ARG A 520 54.64 10.83 -19.73
CA ARG A 520 53.33 10.17 -19.68
C ARG A 520 53.29 9.13 -18.57
N LEU A 521 52.25 9.16 -17.75
CA LEU A 521 51.99 8.17 -16.71
C LEU A 521 50.62 7.53 -16.90
N VAL A 522 50.55 6.20 -16.77
CA VAL A 522 49.32 5.46 -16.51
C VAL A 522 49.33 5.07 -15.03
N LEU A 523 48.37 5.56 -14.27
CA LEU A 523 48.08 5.15 -12.91
C LEU A 523 46.99 4.08 -12.95
N ALA A 524 47.18 2.97 -12.25
CA ALA A 524 46.16 1.95 -12.01
C ALA A 524 46.16 1.60 -10.52
N GLY A 525 45.01 1.73 -9.86
CA GLY A 525 44.98 1.66 -8.40
C GLY A 525 43.61 1.56 -7.77
N MET A 526 43.63 1.47 -6.45
CA MET A 526 42.45 1.46 -5.58
C MET A 526 42.16 2.85 -5.03
N ARG A 527 40.89 3.06 -4.71
CA ARG A 527 40.35 4.28 -4.09
C ARG A 527 39.67 3.90 -2.78
N LEU A 528 40.02 4.59 -1.70
CA LEU A 528 39.40 4.43 -0.39
C LEU A 528 39.07 5.81 0.17
N GLY A 529 37.85 6.02 0.66
CA GLY A 529 37.47 7.35 1.13
C GLY A 529 36.15 7.43 1.87
N PHE A 530 35.72 8.66 2.12
CA PHE A 530 34.40 8.95 2.67
C PHE A 530 33.73 10.05 1.85
N GLU A 531 32.40 9.97 1.74
CA GLU A 531 31.56 10.99 1.16
C GLU A 531 30.46 11.39 2.13
N ARG A 532 30.25 12.71 2.24
CA ARG A 532 29.11 13.31 2.90
C ARG A 532 28.11 13.79 1.85
N GLN A 533 26.87 13.33 1.93
CA GLN A 533 25.76 13.78 1.08
C GLN A 533 24.85 14.76 1.85
N VAL A 534 24.36 15.78 1.16
CA VAL A 534 23.38 16.75 1.65
C VAL A 534 22.20 16.78 0.68
N HIS A 535 21.12 16.10 1.07
CA HIS A 535 19.89 16.02 0.28
C HIS A 535 19.08 17.30 0.42
N THR A 536 18.82 17.98 -0.71
CA THR A 536 17.97 19.17 -0.77
C THR A 536 16.61 18.83 -1.39
N ALA A 537 15.76 19.82 -1.65
CA ALA A 537 14.55 19.63 -2.47
C ALA A 537 14.85 19.53 -3.99
N GLY A 538 16.09 19.83 -4.40
CA GLY A 538 16.59 19.70 -5.76
C GLY A 538 17.83 18.80 -5.80
N PRO A 539 18.99 19.27 -6.32
CA PRO A 539 20.18 18.43 -6.40
C PRO A 539 20.66 17.99 -5.01
N THR A 540 21.13 16.74 -4.91
CA THR A 540 21.94 16.32 -3.75
C THR A 540 23.34 16.88 -3.93
N LEU A 541 23.84 17.59 -2.92
CA LEU A 541 25.23 18.07 -2.87
C LEU A 541 26.10 17.00 -2.20
N ARG A 542 27.33 16.83 -2.67
CA ARG A 542 28.27 15.81 -2.17
C ARG A 542 29.64 16.42 -1.91
N LEU A 543 30.25 16.03 -0.81
CA LEU A 543 31.64 16.34 -0.48
C LEU A 543 32.36 15.03 -0.20
N SER A 544 33.41 14.70 -0.94
CA SER A 544 34.19 13.47 -0.77
C SER A 544 35.66 13.77 -0.53
N GLY A 545 36.29 12.93 0.30
CA GLY A 545 37.73 12.87 0.47
C GLY A 545 38.18 11.43 0.25
N ILE A 546 39.07 11.21 -0.72
CA ILE A 546 39.43 9.89 -1.24
C ILE A 546 40.95 9.78 -1.30
N GLY A 547 41.52 8.79 -0.62
CA GLY A 547 42.89 8.34 -0.85
C GLY A 547 42.95 7.41 -2.05
N GLN A 548 44.01 7.55 -2.87
CA GLN A 548 44.27 6.72 -4.04
C GLN A 548 45.68 6.13 -3.93
N PHE A 549 45.84 4.86 -4.27
CA PHE A 549 47.13 4.17 -4.23
C PHE A 549 47.15 2.99 -5.21
N GLY A 550 48.32 2.66 -5.73
CA GLY A 550 48.45 1.59 -6.71
C GLY A 550 49.80 1.60 -7.40
N VAL A 551 49.81 1.21 -8.68
CA VAL A 551 50.98 1.22 -9.54
C VAL A 551 50.91 2.35 -10.57
N SER A 552 52.02 3.02 -10.79
CA SER A 552 52.23 3.92 -11.92
C SER A 552 53.13 3.23 -12.94
N HIS A 553 52.82 3.43 -14.21
CA HIS A 553 53.61 3.01 -15.36
C HIS A 553 53.99 4.25 -16.16
N GLU A 554 55.28 4.53 -16.27
CA GLU A 554 55.83 5.64 -17.04
C GLU A 554 56.18 5.17 -18.46
N PHE A 555 55.85 6.00 -19.45
CA PHE A 555 56.17 5.76 -20.86
C PHE A 555 56.84 7.00 -21.47
N ALA A 556 58.09 6.85 -21.90
CA ALA A 556 58.78 7.81 -22.74
C ALA A 556 58.22 7.78 -24.17
N ARG A 557 58.52 8.81 -24.97
CA ARG A 557 57.96 8.92 -26.31
C ARG A 557 58.88 8.27 -27.36
N SER A 558 58.40 7.20 -28.02
CA SER A 558 58.86 6.85 -29.37
C SER A 558 58.38 7.92 -30.36
N GLU A 559 59.30 8.47 -31.18
CA GLU A 559 59.04 9.71 -31.94
C GLU A 559 57.90 9.60 -32.96
N SER A 560 57.62 8.39 -33.46
CA SER A 560 56.64 8.08 -34.52
C SER A 560 55.25 7.68 -34.01
N ALA A 561 55.05 7.60 -32.68
CA ALA A 561 53.83 7.04 -32.09
C ALA A 561 52.62 8.00 -32.13
N GLY A 562 51.56 7.58 -32.85
CA GLY A 562 50.20 8.11 -32.72
C GLY A 562 49.47 7.57 -31.49
N PHE A 563 48.15 7.79 -31.42
CA PHE A 563 47.31 7.23 -30.35
C PHE A 563 47.27 5.69 -30.50
N GLY A 564 48.03 4.96 -29.68
CA GLY A 564 48.08 3.49 -29.68
C GLY A 564 49.36 2.82 -30.21
N ALA A 565 50.51 3.50 -30.24
CA ALA A 565 51.80 2.85 -30.58
C ALA A 565 52.72 2.69 -29.35
N ASP A 566 53.34 1.52 -29.25
CA ASP A 566 54.19 0.97 -28.17
C ASP A 566 53.69 1.19 -26.75
N ILE A 567 52.81 0.29 -26.30
CA ILE A 567 52.39 0.10 -24.90
C ILE A 567 52.97 -1.19 -24.31
N ASP A 568 53.82 -1.92 -25.05
CA ASP A 568 54.23 -3.28 -24.70
C ASP A 568 55.03 -3.36 -23.40
N HIS A 569 55.92 -2.39 -23.14
CA HIS A 569 56.73 -2.32 -21.91
C HIS A 569 56.81 -0.89 -21.35
N PRO A 570 56.53 -0.66 -20.06
CA PRO A 570 56.74 0.63 -19.41
C PRO A 570 58.22 0.84 -19.04
N ASP A 571 58.75 2.04 -19.25
CA ASP A 571 60.15 2.40 -18.94
C ASP A 571 60.43 2.40 -17.43
N ARG A 572 59.41 2.71 -16.63
CA ARG A 572 59.44 2.53 -15.18
C ARG A 572 58.07 2.09 -14.67
N THR A 573 58.09 1.23 -13.65
CA THR A 573 56.92 0.95 -12.81
C THR A 573 57.25 1.32 -11.38
N SER A 574 56.40 2.12 -10.74
CA SER A 574 56.54 2.54 -9.33
C SER A 574 55.25 2.28 -8.57
N ALA A 575 55.32 2.24 -7.23
CA ALA A 575 54.12 2.41 -6.41
C ALA A 575 53.79 3.90 -6.31
N TYR A 576 52.50 4.26 -6.19
CA TYR A 576 52.07 5.63 -5.95
C TYR A 576 51.07 5.76 -4.80
N ALA A 577 50.99 6.96 -4.23
CA ALA A 577 49.90 7.38 -3.37
C ALA A 577 49.46 8.82 -3.68
N GLY A 578 48.22 9.14 -3.35
CA GLY A 578 47.68 10.49 -3.46
C GLY A 578 46.36 10.65 -2.72
N GLY A 579 45.81 11.85 -2.80
CA GLY A 579 44.50 12.19 -2.26
C GLY A 579 43.71 13.06 -3.24
N GLU A 580 42.39 12.93 -3.21
CA GLU A 580 41.43 13.67 -4.02
C GLU A 580 40.31 14.23 -3.12
N LEU A 581 40.01 15.51 -3.29
CA LEU A 581 38.80 16.15 -2.77
C LEU A 581 37.80 16.29 -3.92
N GLY A 582 36.56 15.85 -3.70
CA GLY A 582 35.49 15.91 -4.70
C GLY A 582 34.30 16.72 -4.22
N PHE A 583 33.91 17.73 -4.99
CA PHE A 583 32.72 18.56 -4.79
C PHE A 583 31.69 18.20 -5.86
N GLY A 584 30.66 17.45 -5.47
CA GLY A 584 29.71 16.83 -6.37
C GLY A 584 28.30 17.43 -6.30
N ILE A 585 27.62 17.41 -7.44
CA ILE A 585 26.17 17.58 -7.53
C ILE A 585 25.54 16.32 -8.16
N GLN A 586 24.31 16.02 -7.75
CA GLN A 586 23.49 14.96 -8.36
C GLN A 586 22.08 15.53 -8.58
N PRO A 587 21.73 15.98 -9.80
CA PRO A 587 20.47 16.68 -10.09
C PRO A 587 19.21 15.79 -10.12
N GLY A 588 19.38 14.46 -10.18
CA GLY A 588 18.30 13.50 -10.39
C GLY A 588 18.59 12.57 -11.56
N ALA A 589 17.81 11.50 -11.74
CA ALA A 589 17.97 10.50 -12.80
C ALA A 589 19.33 9.75 -12.84
N GLY A 590 20.03 9.67 -11.70
CA GLY A 590 21.24 8.83 -11.56
C GLY A 590 22.53 9.42 -12.14
N LEU A 591 22.49 10.54 -12.87
CA LEU A 591 23.69 11.26 -13.31
C LEU A 591 24.33 12.02 -12.13
N SER A 592 25.66 12.00 -12.05
CA SER A 592 26.47 12.79 -11.11
C SER A 592 27.53 13.60 -11.84
N VAL A 593 27.83 14.80 -11.32
CA VAL A 593 28.92 15.67 -11.81
C VAL A 593 29.75 16.10 -10.62
N ASP A 594 31.07 15.94 -10.68
CA ASP A 594 31.98 16.24 -9.60
C ASP A 594 33.15 17.09 -10.10
N LEU A 595 33.43 18.21 -9.41
CA LEU A 595 34.74 18.85 -9.49
C LEU A 595 35.70 18.09 -8.57
N ARG A 596 36.79 17.56 -9.14
CA ARG A 596 37.84 16.84 -8.44
C ARG A 596 39.10 17.68 -8.37
N LEU A 597 39.71 17.73 -7.18
CA LEU A 597 41.00 18.34 -6.89
C LEU A 597 41.90 17.25 -6.30
N GLY A 598 42.86 16.77 -7.08
CA GLY A 598 43.75 15.69 -6.68
C GLY A 598 45.21 16.13 -6.56
N ALA A 599 45.97 15.47 -5.70
CA ALA A 599 47.42 15.55 -5.64
C ALA A 599 48.00 14.18 -5.31
N GLY A 600 49.21 13.89 -5.78
CA GLY A 600 49.85 12.63 -5.51
C GLY A 600 51.27 12.56 -6.04
N GLY A 601 51.90 11.41 -5.81
CA GLY A 601 53.20 11.12 -6.37
C GLY A 601 53.58 9.67 -6.22
N GLU A 602 54.66 9.30 -6.90
CA GLU A 602 55.31 8.01 -6.73
C GLU A 602 56.01 7.92 -5.37
N LEU A 603 56.08 6.70 -4.85
CA LEU A 603 56.63 6.40 -3.54
C LEU A 603 58.08 5.90 -3.66
N GLY A 604 58.91 6.28 -2.68
CA GLY A 604 60.31 5.91 -2.60
C GLY A 604 61.26 7.09 -2.84
N ASN A 605 62.54 6.78 -2.98
CA ASN A 605 63.62 7.77 -3.06
C ASN A 605 64.27 7.86 -4.47
N ASP A 606 63.59 7.43 -5.54
CA ASP A 606 64.09 7.68 -6.92
C ASP A 606 64.05 9.20 -7.17
N PRO A 607 65.18 9.87 -7.48
CA PRO A 607 65.19 11.31 -7.77
C PRO A 607 64.35 11.68 -9.01
N ARG A 608 63.91 10.71 -9.82
CA ARG A 608 62.99 10.87 -10.93
C ARG A 608 61.53 10.56 -10.54
N ALA A 609 61.19 10.39 -9.26
CA ALA A 609 59.80 10.15 -8.83
C ALA A 609 58.88 11.23 -9.41
N ALA A 610 57.70 10.82 -9.89
CA ALA A 610 56.74 11.76 -10.49
C ALA A 610 55.78 12.30 -9.43
N HIS A 611 55.47 13.58 -9.50
CA HIS A 611 54.52 14.27 -8.63
C HIS A 611 53.49 15.04 -9.46
N TRP A 612 52.23 15.06 -9.03
CA TRP A 612 51.17 15.75 -9.75
C TRP A 612 50.18 16.46 -8.84
N ILE A 613 49.55 17.48 -9.42
CA ILE A 613 48.36 18.16 -8.89
C ILE A 613 47.39 18.26 -10.06
N ASN A 614 46.12 17.89 -9.89
CA ASN A 614 45.12 17.94 -10.96
C ASN A 614 43.81 18.57 -10.51
N ILE A 615 43.12 19.17 -11.49
CA ILE A 615 41.76 19.68 -11.40
C ILE A 615 40.97 19.14 -12.58
N GLY A 616 39.87 18.43 -12.31
CA GLY A 616 39.11 17.76 -13.33
C GLY A 616 37.61 17.72 -13.05
N LEU A 617 36.83 17.53 -14.10
CA LEU A 617 35.42 17.19 -13.99
C LEU A 617 35.28 15.68 -14.14
N ALA A 618 34.61 15.04 -13.19
CA ALA A 618 34.17 13.66 -13.30
C ALA A 618 32.66 13.61 -13.55
N LEU A 619 32.26 12.82 -14.55
CA LEU A 619 30.88 12.50 -14.88
C LEU A 619 30.64 11.05 -14.47
N GLY A 620 29.61 10.80 -13.66
CA GLY A 620 29.31 9.48 -13.13
C GLY A 620 27.85 9.06 -13.34
N GLY A 621 27.62 7.75 -13.42
CA GLY A 621 26.29 7.15 -13.27
C GLY A 621 26.13 6.55 -11.87
N ARG A 622 24.89 6.44 -11.38
CA ARG A 622 24.56 5.83 -10.08
C ARG A 622 23.55 4.71 -10.29
N PHE A 623 23.89 3.50 -9.83
CA PHE A 623 23.13 2.27 -10.02
C PHE A 623 22.80 1.58 -8.68
#